data_AF-A0A4U2ZZC8-F1
#
_entry.id   AF-A0A4U2ZZC8-F1
#
_cell.length_a   1.000
_cell.length_b   1.000
_cell.length_c   1.000
_cell.angle_alpha   90.00
_cell.angle_beta   90.00
_cell.angle_gamma   90.00
#
_symmetry.space_group_name_H-M   'P 1'
#
loop_
_entity.id
_entity.type
_entity.pdbx_description
1 polymer ?
#
loop_
_entity_poly.entity_id
_entity_poly.type
_entity_poly.pdbx_seq_one_letter_code
_entity_poly.pdbx_strand_id
1 'polypeptide(L)'
;RLDHAAGSKRSHVIDVIGVVTDGKLQFTWVYNVGQFAKSTIQSIAQNMLYQLSRLIRSSDRESALTISDFAMANLSQEGLTNVLNKMHRGKNNQITDLYPLSPLQEGMIFHTLHDQGDEHVAPYIVQLSFMIQGKMDIPTFEQAWKSVIQRHEIFRTAFVWDEIEEPVQVVYENIPFKVNKEDWRTMTSEEIEEKRKVFLALDRKQAFQFDEAPLMRVTVIQEGEEEYRIVWTHHHILLDGWSLPLVFNELLTVYQKRMNGEAVKLPKSSPYKKYIQWLREQDKEQAEQFWREKLKGFTAPTLLGLESKEEEKGYTEKVTYLSEEQTQALQGWAKRNKLTLSTVIQGAWAYLMSRYSGENDIVFGVTSSGRSTEIIDVENIVGPFIT
;
A
#
# COMPACT_ATOMS: atom_id res chain seq x y z
N ARG A 1 -10.55 -18.33 -47.62
CA ARG A 1 -11.76 -18.00 -48.42
C ARG A 1 -12.95 -18.47 -47.61
N LEU A 2 -13.47 -17.63 -46.72
CA LEU A 2 -14.77 -17.86 -46.09
C LEU A 2 -15.77 -17.26 -47.07
N ASP A 3 -16.31 -18.11 -47.95
CA ASP A 3 -17.36 -17.71 -48.88
C ASP A 3 -18.63 -17.53 -48.04
N HIS A 4 -18.98 -16.28 -47.74
CA HIS A 4 -20.32 -15.99 -47.25
C HIS A 4 -21.32 -16.19 -48.39
N ALA A 5 -22.46 -16.80 -48.09
CA ALA A 5 -23.55 -16.96 -49.04
C ALA A 5 -23.97 -15.61 -49.65
N ALA A 6 -24.31 -15.62 -50.93
CA ALA A 6 -24.79 -14.44 -51.64
C ALA A 6 -26.01 -13.85 -50.90
N GLY A 7 -25.86 -12.65 -50.32
CA GLY A 7 -26.92 -11.93 -49.60
C GLY A 7 -26.71 -11.66 -48.11
N SER A 8 -25.62 -12.14 -47.48
CA SER A 8 -25.36 -11.81 -46.06
C SER A 8 -24.91 -10.35 -45.88
N LYS A 9 -25.60 -9.58 -45.04
CA LYS A 9 -25.15 -8.23 -44.63
C LYS A 9 -23.89 -8.35 -43.76
N ARG A 10 -22.76 -7.80 -44.23
CA ARG A 10 -21.56 -7.61 -43.40
C ARG A 10 -21.69 -6.35 -42.56
N SER A 11 -21.20 -6.41 -41.32
CA SER A 11 -21.15 -5.27 -40.40
C SER A 11 -20.10 -4.24 -40.82
N HIS A 12 -18.99 -4.70 -41.43
CA HIS A 12 -17.89 -3.86 -41.89
C HIS A 12 -17.46 -4.25 -43.31
N VAL A 13 -16.87 -3.29 -44.02
CA VAL A 13 -16.46 -3.45 -45.44
C VAL A 13 -15.14 -4.20 -45.57
N ILE A 14 -14.32 -4.16 -44.51
CA ILE A 14 -13.07 -4.90 -44.29
C ILE A 14 -13.07 -5.36 -42.83
N ASP A 15 -12.84 -6.65 -42.59
CA ASP A 15 -12.61 -7.23 -41.28
C ASP A 15 -11.15 -7.72 -41.19
N VAL A 16 -10.48 -7.42 -40.06
CA VAL A 16 -9.11 -7.87 -39.78
C VAL A 16 -9.14 -8.66 -38.47
N ILE A 17 -8.84 -9.96 -38.58
CA ILE A 17 -8.89 -10.89 -37.44
C ILE A 17 -7.45 -11.27 -37.08
N GLY A 18 -6.99 -10.90 -35.89
CA GLY A 18 -5.69 -11.28 -35.36
C GLY A 18 -5.79 -12.51 -34.45
N VAL A 19 -4.89 -13.47 -34.60
CA VAL A 19 -4.76 -14.64 -33.72
C VAL A 19 -3.29 -14.97 -33.48
N VAL A 20 -2.96 -15.46 -32.29
CA VAL A 20 -1.63 -16.01 -32.00
C VAL A 20 -1.73 -17.53 -31.96
N THR A 21 -1.05 -18.19 -32.89
CA THR A 21 -1.00 -19.66 -32.98
C THR A 21 0.45 -20.09 -33.11
N ASP A 22 0.88 -21.08 -32.31
CA ASP A 22 2.26 -21.59 -32.27
C ASP A 22 3.32 -20.48 -32.12
N GLY A 23 3.03 -19.49 -31.27
CA GLY A 23 3.93 -18.36 -31.01
C GLY A 23 4.07 -17.36 -32.17
N LYS A 24 3.19 -17.42 -33.17
CA LYS A 24 3.19 -16.50 -34.32
C LYS A 24 1.87 -15.74 -34.39
N LEU A 25 1.97 -14.40 -34.44
CA LEU A 25 0.83 -13.53 -34.72
C LEU A 25 0.45 -13.64 -36.20
N GLN A 26 -0.81 -13.99 -36.47
CA GLN A 26 -1.39 -14.13 -37.80
C GLN A 26 -2.58 -13.18 -37.95
N PHE A 27 -2.69 -12.55 -39.12
CA PHE A 27 -3.83 -11.71 -39.46
C PHE A 27 -4.58 -12.27 -40.66
N THR A 28 -5.88 -12.46 -40.51
CA THR A 28 -6.79 -12.81 -41.60
C THR A 28 -7.57 -11.59 -42.02
N TRP A 29 -7.44 -11.22 -43.30
CA TRP A 29 -8.16 -10.10 -43.90
C TRP A 29 -9.34 -10.60 -44.71
N VAL A 30 -10.53 -10.16 -44.35
CA VAL A 30 -11.79 -10.50 -45.02
C VAL A 30 -12.38 -9.22 -45.61
N TYR A 31 -12.65 -9.18 -46.91
CA TYR A 31 -13.11 -7.97 -47.60
C TYR A 31 -14.04 -8.29 -48.77
N ASN A 32 -14.71 -7.27 -49.31
CA ASN A 32 -15.58 -7.41 -50.47
C ASN A 32 -14.78 -7.29 -51.79
N VAL A 33 -14.70 -8.38 -52.54
CA VAL A 33 -13.95 -8.45 -53.82
C VAL A 33 -14.58 -7.62 -54.94
N GLY A 34 -15.85 -7.23 -54.82
CA GLY A 34 -16.53 -6.32 -55.77
C GLY A 34 -16.27 -4.84 -55.50
N GLN A 35 -15.70 -4.50 -54.34
CA GLN A 35 -15.42 -3.12 -53.94
C GLN A 35 -13.92 -2.82 -53.82
N PHE A 36 -13.10 -3.82 -53.49
CA PHE A 36 -11.66 -3.65 -53.35
C PHE A 36 -10.89 -4.63 -54.23
N ALA A 37 -9.91 -4.11 -54.96
CA ALA A 37 -8.96 -4.93 -55.67
C ALA A 37 -8.09 -5.71 -54.67
N LYS A 38 -7.86 -6.99 -54.97
CA LYS A 38 -7.00 -7.87 -54.15
C LYS A 38 -5.61 -7.27 -53.92
N SER A 39 -5.03 -6.63 -54.94
CA SER A 39 -3.72 -5.98 -54.87
C SER A 39 -3.67 -4.85 -53.83
N THR A 40 -4.75 -4.06 -53.71
CA THR A 40 -4.85 -2.98 -52.73
C THR A 40 -4.85 -3.54 -51.30
N ILE A 41 -5.67 -4.56 -51.04
CA ILE A 41 -5.73 -5.19 -49.70
C ILE A 41 -4.40 -5.87 -49.36
N GLN A 42 -3.77 -6.52 -50.33
CA GLN A 42 -2.44 -7.11 -50.13
C GLN A 42 -1.40 -6.04 -49.80
N SER A 43 -1.39 -4.90 -50.48
CA SER A 43 -0.49 -3.79 -50.20
C SER A 43 -0.68 -3.22 -48.78
N ILE A 44 -1.93 -3.04 -48.35
CA ILE A 44 -2.25 -2.57 -46.99
C ILE A 44 -1.78 -3.60 -45.94
N ALA A 45 -2.11 -4.88 -46.12
CA ALA A 45 -1.70 -5.94 -45.20
C ALA A 45 -0.17 -6.04 -45.11
N GLN A 46 0.53 -5.88 -46.23
CA GLN A 46 1.99 -5.93 -46.28
C GLN A 46 2.63 -4.68 -45.67
N ASN A 47 2.03 -3.51 -45.82
CA ASN A 47 2.45 -2.29 -45.11
C ASN A 47 2.23 -2.45 -43.60
N MET A 48 1.09 -2.99 -43.15
CA MET A 48 0.85 -3.27 -41.73
C MET A 48 1.92 -4.22 -41.17
N LEU A 49 2.22 -5.32 -41.86
CA LEU A 49 3.29 -6.25 -41.48
C LEU A 49 4.66 -5.56 -41.45
N TYR A 50 4.94 -4.67 -42.41
CA TYR A 50 6.17 -3.89 -42.45
C TYR A 50 6.28 -2.95 -41.25
N GLN A 51 5.22 -2.20 -40.89
CA GLN A 51 5.23 -1.33 -39.71
C GLN A 51 5.35 -2.13 -38.41
N LEU A 52 4.63 -3.24 -38.27
CA LEU A 52 4.75 -4.14 -37.11
C LEU A 52 6.18 -4.70 -37.00
N SER A 53 6.78 -5.11 -38.12
CA SER A 53 8.17 -5.59 -38.14
C SER A 53 9.17 -4.48 -37.79
N ARG A 54 8.88 -3.23 -38.16
CA ARG A 54 9.69 -2.08 -37.76
C ARG A 54 9.58 -1.83 -36.26
N LEU A 55 8.38 -1.86 -35.69
CA LEU A 55 8.15 -1.73 -34.25
C LEU A 55 8.94 -2.79 -33.45
N ILE A 56 8.91 -4.05 -33.92
CA ILE A 56 9.66 -5.16 -33.30
C ILE A 56 11.19 -4.98 -33.46
N ARG A 57 11.67 -4.35 -34.53
CA ARG A 57 13.10 -4.10 -34.76
C ARG A 57 13.61 -2.86 -34.05
N SER A 58 12.75 -1.87 -33.83
CA SER A 58 13.07 -0.65 -33.08
C SER A 58 12.91 -0.82 -31.58
N SER A 59 12.21 -1.86 -31.12
CA SER A 59 12.38 -2.33 -29.76
C SER A 59 13.75 -2.97 -29.65
N ASP A 60 14.75 -2.19 -29.20
CA ASP A 60 15.93 -2.76 -28.56
C ASP A 60 15.46 -3.76 -27.50
N ARG A 61 16.25 -4.79 -27.23
CA ARG A 61 15.85 -5.99 -26.47
C ARG A 61 15.46 -5.78 -25.01
N GLU A 62 15.26 -4.55 -24.56
CA GLU A 62 14.52 -4.20 -23.35
C GLU A 62 13.09 -3.89 -23.77
N SER A 63 12.09 -4.59 -23.20
CA SER A 63 10.70 -4.22 -23.42
C SER A 63 10.52 -2.78 -22.94
N ALA A 64 10.54 -1.82 -23.87
CA ALA A 64 10.30 -0.42 -23.53
C ALA A 64 8.86 -0.33 -23.02
N LEU A 65 8.72 -0.25 -21.70
CA LEU A 65 7.44 -0.09 -21.04
C LEU A 65 6.73 1.13 -21.64
N THR A 66 5.48 0.95 -21.97
CA THR A 66 4.58 1.96 -22.53
C THR A 66 3.48 2.26 -21.53
N ILE A 67 2.77 3.37 -21.73
CA ILE A 67 1.60 3.71 -20.90
C ILE A 67 0.54 2.60 -20.95
N SER A 68 0.46 1.86 -22.07
CA SER A 68 -0.51 0.76 -22.22
C SER A 68 -0.23 -0.44 -21.31
N ASP A 69 1.01 -0.57 -20.81
CA ASP A 69 1.37 -1.57 -19.79
C ASP A 69 0.84 -1.17 -18.40
N PHE A 70 0.50 0.11 -18.20
CA PHE A 70 0.05 0.68 -16.93
C PHE A 70 -1.32 1.36 -17.06
N ALA A 71 -2.37 0.57 -17.30
CA ALA A 71 -3.71 1.06 -17.60
C ALA A 71 -4.34 2.02 -16.56
N MET A 72 -3.87 2.00 -15.31
CA MET A 72 -4.36 2.93 -14.27
C MET A 72 -3.50 4.18 -14.12
N ALA A 73 -2.34 4.26 -14.73
CA ALA A 73 -1.50 5.44 -14.65
C ALA A 73 -2.02 6.51 -15.62
N ASN A 74 -2.41 7.67 -15.12
CA ASN A 74 -2.74 8.83 -15.94
C ASN A 74 -1.47 9.64 -16.25
N LEU A 75 -0.50 8.98 -16.89
CA LEU A 75 0.78 9.58 -17.30
C LEU A 75 0.80 9.78 -18.81
N SER A 76 1.45 10.86 -19.26
CA SER A 76 1.91 10.96 -20.64
C SER A 76 3.12 10.05 -20.86
N GLN A 77 3.56 9.92 -22.13
CA GLN A 77 4.77 9.15 -22.43
C GLN A 77 6.01 9.82 -21.83
N GLU A 78 6.02 11.15 -21.76
CA GLU A 78 7.06 11.93 -21.10
C GLU A 78 7.04 11.70 -19.59
N GLY A 79 5.87 11.75 -18.95
CA GLY A 79 5.69 11.44 -17.53
C GLY A 79 6.18 10.03 -17.18
N LEU A 80 5.82 9.02 -17.99
CA LEU A 80 6.33 7.66 -17.83
C LEU A 80 7.86 7.61 -17.97
N THR A 81 8.44 8.28 -18.96
CA THR A 81 9.90 8.36 -19.10
C THR A 81 10.56 9.02 -17.89
N ASN A 82 9.96 10.07 -17.32
CA ASN A 82 10.47 10.72 -16.10
C ASN A 82 10.45 9.76 -14.91
N VAL A 83 9.34 9.05 -14.70
CA VAL A 83 9.25 8.01 -13.65
C VAL A 83 10.33 6.96 -13.88
N LEU A 84 10.41 6.37 -15.07
CA LEU A 84 11.39 5.33 -15.37
C LEU A 84 12.81 5.85 -15.16
N ASN A 85 13.15 7.06 -15.60
CA ASN A 85 14.48 7.62 -15.38
C ASN A 85 14.80 7.82 -13.89
N LYS A 86 13.83 8.32 -13.11
CA LYS A 86 14.00 8.54 -11.67
C LYS A 86 14.20 7.21 -10.93
N MET A 87 13.38 6.21 -11.25
CA MET A 87 13.49 4.87 -10.66
C MET A 87 14.73 4.10 -11.14
N HIS A 88 15.41 4.57 -12.21
CA HIS A 88 16.67 4.01 -12.73
C HIS A 88 17.93 4.81 -12.33
N ARG A 89 17.90 5.58 -11.24
CA ARG A 89 19.13 5.94 -10.50
C ARG A 89 19.39 4.98 -9.33
N GLY A 90 19.49 3.69 -9.64
CA GLY A 90 20.12 2.68 -8.76
C GLY A 90 19.41 1.34 -8.64
N LYS A 91 19.74 0.40 -9.56
CA LYS A 91 19.56 -1.08 -9.51
C LYS A 91 18.32 -1.67 -10.21
N ASN A 92 18.53 -2.22 -11.41
CA ASN A 92 18.20 -3.57 -11.92
C ASN A 92 16.88 -4.30 -11.55
N ASN A 93 15.94 -3.69 -10.85
CA ASN A 93 14.71 -4.35 -10.44
C ASN A 93 13.61 -4.05 -11.46
N GLN A 94 13.05 -5.10 -12.05
CA GLN A 94 11.98 -4.98 -13.03
C GLN A 94 10.75 -4.33 -12.40
N ILE A 95 10.17 -3.33 -13.05
CA ILE A 95 8.88 -2.74 -12.67
C ILE A 95 7.76 -3.62 -13.24
N THR A 96 6.74 -3.89 -12.44
CA THR A 96 5.61 -4.76 -12.80
C THR A 96 4.29 -4.04 -12.86
N ASP A 97 4.16 -2.94 -12.13
CA ASP A 97 2.93 -2.16 -12.10
C ASP A 97 3.21 -0.70 -11.72
N LEU A 98 2.30 0.17 -12.15
CA LEU A 98 2.32 1.59 -11.87
C LEU A 98 0.89 2.10 -11.78
N TYR A 99 0.54 2.75 -10.68
CA TYR A 99 -0.81 3.25 -10.42
C TYR A 99 -0.84 4.43 -9.43
N PRO A 100 -1.91 5.24 -9.39
CA PRO A 100 -1.95 6.43 -8.55
C PRO A 100 -1.87 6.11 -7.05
N LEU A 101 -1.51 7.12 -6.27
CA LEU A 101 -1.63 7.06 -4.82
C LEU A 101 -3.11 7.16 -4.39
N SER A 102 -3.39 6.71 -3.17
CA SER A 102 -4.61 7.12 -2.47
C SER A 102 -4.45 8.53 -1.90
N PRO A 103 -5.55 9.30 -1.70
CA PRO A 103 -5.49 10.63 -1.07
C PRO A 103 -4.80 10.62 0.30
N LEU A 104 -4.95 9.53 1.05
CA LEU A 104 -4.25 9.32 2.32
C LEU A 104 -2.73 9.24 2.14
N GLN A 105 -2.25 8.50 1.14
CA GLN A 105 -0.82 8.39 0.86
C GLN A 105 -0.27 9.73 0.32
N GLU A 106 -1.01 10.45 -0.51
CA GLU A 106 -0.64 11.80 -0.97
C GLU A 106 -0.49 12.76 0.22
N GLY A 107 -1.46 12.78 1.14
CA GLY A 107 -1.42 13.60 2.35
C GLY A 107 -0.22 13.27 3.25
N MET A 108 0.10 11.98 3.41
CA MET A 108 1.29 11.55 4.16
C MET A 108 2.60 12.03 3.51
N ILE A 109 2.75 11.91 2.18
CA ILE A 109 3.94 12.43 1.48
C ILE A 109 4.03 13.94 1.66
N PHE A 110 2.94 14.66 1.45
CA PHE A 110 2.89 16.12 1.59
C PHE A 110 3.33 16.57 2.99
N HIS A 111 2.77 15.98 4.05
CA HIS A 111 3.15 16.30 5.43
C HIS A 111 4.62 15.96 5.72
N THR A 112 5.10 14.78 5.32
CA THR A 112 6.49 14.38 5.55
C THR A 112 7.49 15.31 4.83
N LEU A 113 7.14 15.87 3.67
CA LEU A 113 7.97 16.84 2.95
C LEU A 113 7.88 18.26 3.51
N HIS A 114 6.72 18.65 4.06
CA HIS A 114 6.52 19.98 4.65
C HIS A 114 7.14 20.11 6.04
N ASP A 115 7.10 19.04 6.85
CA ASP A 115 7.52 19.03 8.26
C ASP A 115 9.05 18.87 8.46
N GLN A 116 9.85 18.86 7.38
CA GLN A 116 11.32 18.70 7.49
C GLN A 116 12.03 19.85 8.24
N GLY A 117 11.31 20.89 8.66
CA GLY A 117 11.83 22.03 9.42
C GLY A 117 11.88 21.87 10.95
N ASP A 118 11.19 20.88 11.54
CA ASP A 118 11.12 20.71 12.99
C ASP A 118 11.84 19.41 13.43
N GLU A 119 12.94 19.53 14.19
CA GLU A 119 13.87 18.44 14.58
C GLU A 119 13.24 17.29 15.41
N HIS A 120 11.93 17.31 15.65
CA HIS A 120 11.29 16.57 16.73
C HIS A 120 10.18 15.60 16.33
N VAL A 121 9.79 15.51 15.05
CA VAL A 121 8.79 14.51 14.65
C VAL A 121 9.19 13.92 13.29
N ALA A 122 9.37 12.60 13.24
CA ALA A 122 9.32 11.86 11.99
C ALA A 122 7.86 11.42 11.83
N PRO A 123 6.96 12.27 11.27
CA PRO A 123 5.56 11.94 11.18
C PRO A 123 5.41 10.65 10.37
N TYR A 124 4.42 9.83 10.72
CA TYR A 124 4.13 8.58 10.02
C TYR A 124 5.23 7.50 10.06
N ILE A 125 6.23 7.61 10.94
CA ILE A 125 7.13 6.47 11.24
C ILE A 125 6.53 5.62 12.36
N VAL A 126 6.23 4.36 12.04
CA VAL A 126 5.77 3.37 13.00
C VAL A 126 6.93 2.45 13.34
N GLN A 127 7.23 2.33 14.63
CA GLN A 127 8.32 1.48 15.15
C GLN A 127 7.76 0.54 16.21
N LEU A 128 7.93 -0.76 15.97
CA LEU A 128 7.54 -1.83 16.88
C LEU A 128 8.80 -2.48 17.43
N SER A 129 8.85 -2.63 18.76
CA SER A 129 9.95 -3.32 19.44
C SER A 129 9.41 -4.37 20.40
N PHE A 130 9.86 -5.61 20.23
CA PHE A 130 9.46 -6.72 21.09
C PHE A 130 10.63 -7.69 21.28
N MET A 131 10.57 -8.46 22.36
CA MET A 131 11.60 -9.43 22.73
C MET A 131 11.11 -10.85 22.42
N ILE A 132 12.00 -11.64 21.86
CA ILE A 132 11.86 -13.09 21.71
C ILE A 132 12.85 -13.73 22.67
N GLN A 133 12.34 -14.59 23.55
CA GLN A 133 13.13 -15.45 24.42
C GLN A 133 13.25 -16.84 23.80
N GLY A 134 14.46 -17.39 23.82
CA GLY A 134 14.82 -18.67 23.21
C GLY A 134 15.67 -18.52 21.96
N LYS A 135 16.00 -19.65 21.35
CA LYS A 135 16.86 -19.70 20.15
C LYS A 135 16.15 -19.10 18.93
N MET A 136 16.87 -18.26 18.19
CA MET A 136 16.39 -17.66 16.95
C MET A 136 17.36 -17.94 15.80
N ASP A 137 16.85 -18.46 14.68
CA ASP A 137 17.62 -18.57 13.45
C ASP A 137 17.39 -17.34 12.57
N ILE A 138 18.27 -16.35 12.73
CA ILE A 138 18.17 -15.06 12.01
C ILE A 138 18.14 -15.24 10.47
N PRO A 139 18.95 -16.13 9.85
CA PRO A 139 18.81 -16.45 8.43
C PRO A 139 17.40 -16.90 8.01
N THR A 140 16.77 -17.82 8.73
CA THR A 140 15.39 -18.24 8.42
C THR A 140 14.38 -17.11 8.65
N PHE A 141 14.58 -16.26 9.67
CA PHE A 141 13.75 -15.08 9.90
C PHE A 141 13.84 -14.07 8.76
N GLU A 142 15.03 -13.82 8.23
CA GLU A 142 15.21 -12.96 7.04
C GLU A 142 14.51 -13.56 5.81
N GLN A 143 14.58 -14.88 5.62
CA GLN A 143 13.87 -15.56 4.52
C GLN A 143 12.35 -15.49 4.68
N ALA A 144 11.84 -15.50 5.92
CA ALA A 144 10.43 -15.31 6.20
C ALA A 144 9.99 -13.89 5.80
N TRP A 145 10.74 -12.85 6.17
CA TRP A 145 10.50 -11.48 5.70
C TRP A 145 10.54 -11.35 4.18
N LYS A 146 11.54 -11.93 3.51
CA LYS A 146 11.61 -11.95 2.04
C LYS A 146 10.36 -12.56 1.41
N SER A 147 9.79 -13.60 2.03
CA SER A 147 8.56 -14.23 1.55
C SER A 147 7.34 -13.31 1.70
N VAL A 148 7.24 -12.61 2.83
CA VAL A 148 6.16 -11.64 3.09
C VAL A 148 6.26 -10.43 2.16
N ILE A 149 7.46 -9.91 1.95
CA ILE A 149 7.75 -8.81 1.02
C ILE A 149 7.41 -9.22 -0.42
N GLN A 150 7.77 -10.43 -0.84
CA GLN A 150 7.42 -10.89 -2.18
C GLN A 150 5.91 -11.01 -2.38
N ARG A 151 5.22 -11.48 -1.35
CA ARG A 151 3.79 -11.75 -1.33
C ARG A 151 2.93 -10.47 -1.39
N HIS A 152 3.34 -9.40 -0.71
CA HIS A 152 2.57 -8.15 -0.66
C HIS A 152 3.32 -7.04 -1.39
N GLU A 153 2.81 -6.69 -2.57
CA GLU A 153 3.37 -5.68 -3.47
C GLU A 153 3.68 -4.35 -2.79
N ILE A 154 2.88 -3.95 -1.79
CA ILE A 154 3.07 -2.69 -1.07
C ILE A 154 4.46 -2.56 -0.43
N PHE A 155 5.08 -3.66 0.03
CA PHE A 155 6.45 -3.62 0.58
C PHE A 155 7.52 -3.42 -0.49
N ARG A 156 7.19 -3.70 -1.75
CA ARG A 156 8.05 -3.56 -2.93
C ARG A 156 7.64 -2.35 -3.78
N THR A 157 6.88 -1.45 -3.18
CA THR A 157 6.36 -0.24 -3.82
C THR A 157 7.17 0.96 -3.37
N ALA A 158 7.60 1.75 -4.34
CA ALA A 158 8.13 3.10 -4.15
C ALA A 158 7.12 4.13 -4.67
N PHE A 159 7.35 5.41 -4.37
CA PHE A 159 6.41 6.49 -4.64
C PHE A 159 7.14 7.63 -5.35
N VAL A 160 6.57 8.09 -6.46
CA VAL A 160 7.04 9.25 -7.22
C VAL A 160 5.93 10.29 -7.25
N TRP A 161 6.27 11.56 -7.01
CA TRP A 161 5.29 12.63 -6.85
C TRP A 161 5.70 13.96 -7.50
N ASP A 162 6.94 14.07 -7.99
CA ASP A 162 7.46 15.28 -8.64
C ASP A 162 7.55 15.10 -10.16
N GLU A 163 7.48 16.22 -10.89
CA GLU A 163 7.70 16.28 -12.34
C GLU A 163 6.85 15.30 -13.19
N ILE A 164 5.66 14.97 -12.68
CA ILE A 164 4.67 14.08 -13.31
C ILE A 164 3.25 14.62 -13.11
N GLU A 165 2.30 14.14 -13.91
CA GLU A 165 0.91 14.61 -13.93
C GLU A 165 0.13 14.28 -12.67
N GLU A 166 0.42 13.13 -12.06
CA GLU A 166 -0.15 12.69 -10.79
C GLU A 166 0.87 11.86 -10.02
N PRO A 167 0.87 11.86 -8.67
CA PRO A 167 1.71 10.96 -7.89
C PRO A 167 1.39 9.48 -8.17
N VAL A 168 2.44 8.68 -8.35
CA VAL A 168 2.32 7.25 -8.69
C VAL A 168 3.09 6.34 -7.74
N GLN A 169 2.50 5.18 -7.48
CA GLN A 169 3.08 4.01 -6.85
C GLN A 169 3.77 3.19 -7.93
N VAL A 170 5.06 2.89 -7.74
CA VAL A 170 5.87 2.06 -8.63
C VAL A 170 6.15 0.74 -7.96
N VAL A 171 5.60 -0.34 -8.50
CA VAL A 171 5.74 -1.69 -7.94
C VAL A 171 6.85 -2.43 -8.68
N TYR A 172 7.84 -2.92 -7.93
CA TYR A 172 8.89 -3.77 -8.49
C TYR A 172 8.44 -5.23 -8.60
N GLU A 173 9.21 -6.11 -9.25
CA GLU A 173 9.05 -7.58 -9.26
C GLU A 173 9.76 -8.22 -8.06
N ASN A 174 10.91 -7.66 -7.68
CA ASN A 174 11.71 -8.05 -6.53
C ASN A 174 12.47 -6.82 -6.01
N ILE A 175 12.82 -6.83 -4.73
CA ILE A 175 13.71 -5.82 -4.12
C ILE A 175 14.73 -6.52 -3.22
N PRO A 176 15.95 -5.98 -3.06
CA PRO A 176 16.87 -6.47 -2.06
C PRO A 176 16.32 -6.19 -0.66
N PHE A 177 16.40 -7.19 0.22
CA PHE A 177 16.05 -7.04 1.63
C PHE A 177 17.06 -7.79 2.50
N LYS A 178 17.44 -7.18 3.62
CA LYS A 178 18.35 -7.75 4.61
C LYS A 178 17.92 -7.33 6.01
N VAL A 179 17.99 -8.27 6.95
CA VAL A 179 17.81 -7.98 8.37
C VAL A 179 19.13 -7.46 8.93
N ASN A 180 19.09 -6.29 9.57
CA ASN A 180 20.24 -5.74 10.30
C ASN A 180 20.46 -6.57 11.57
N LYS A 181 21.71 -6.76 11.95
CA LYS A 181 22.09 -7.57 13.12
C LYS A 181 23.00 -6.76 14.02
N GLU A 182 22.67 -6.74 15.30
CA GLU A 182 23.43 -6.10 16.37
C GLU A 182 23.70 -7.14 17.46
N ASP A 183 24.91 -7.13 18.02
CA ASP A 183 25.29 -8.05 19.11
C ASP A 183 25.69 -7.22 20.34
N TRP A 184 24.85 -7.25 21.36
CA TRP A 184 25.01 -6.49 22.60
C TRP A 184 25.24 -7.41 23.81
N ARG A 185 25.52 -8.71 23.58
CA ARG A 185 25.68 -9.71 24.65
C ARG A 185 26.81 -9.42 25.64
N THR A 186 27.80 -8.62 25.23
CA THR A 186 28.94 -8.24 26.08
C THR A 186 28.67 -7.02 26.94
N MET A 187 27.47 -6.42 26.87
CA MET A 187 27.08 -5.22 27.62
C MET A 187 26.34 -5.60 28.90
N THR A 188 26.42 -4.72 29.90
CA THR A 188 25.61 -4.81 31.12
C THR A 188 24.14 -4.45 30.83
N SER A 189 23.23 -4.83 31.73
CA SER A 189 21.81 -4.54 31.57
C SER A 189 21.51 -3.04 31.52
N GLU A 190 22.23 -2.23 32.30
CA GLU A 190 22.14 -0.77 32.29
C GLU A 190 22.59 -0.18 30.95
N GLU A 191 23.73 -0.63 30.42
CA GLU A 191 24.24 -0.20 29.11
C GLU A 191 23.30 -0.59 27.96
N ILE A 192 22.72 -1.80 28.02
CA ILE A 192 21.72 -2.26 27.05
C ILE A 192 20.52 -1.32 27.06
N GLU A 193 20.01 -0.95 28.24
CA GLU A 193 18.83 -0.09 28.35
C GLU A 193 19.09 1.32 27.81
N GLU A 194 20.23 1.94 28.14
CA GLU A 194 20.61 3.24 27.59
C GLU A 194 20.82 3.18 26.08
N LYS A 195 21.57 2.19 25.60
CA LYS A 195 21.82 2.00 24.16
C LYS A 195 20.53 1.72 23.39
N ARG A 196 19.58 0.97 23.98
CA ARG A 196 18.27 0.70 23.40
C ARG A 196 17.47 1.99 23.20
N LYS A 197 17.40 2.86 24.22
CA LYS A 197 16.69 4.16 24.12
C LYS A 197 17.26 5.01 22.99
N VAL A 198 18.59 5.12 22.93
CA VAL A 198 19.28 5.89 21.89
C VAL A 198 19.06 5.26 20.50
N PHE A 199 19.23 3.94 20.38
CA PHE A 199 19.02 3.21 19.13
C PHE A 199 17.60 3.41 18.60
N LEU A 200 16.57 3.21 19.43
CA LEU A 200 15.18 3.35 19.02
C LEU A 200 14.86 4.78 18.58
N ALA A 201 15.38 5.79 19.29
CA ALA A 201 15.19 7.19 18.94
C ALA A 201 15.88 7.55 17.61
N LEU A 202 17.14 7.14 17.41
CA LEU A 202 17.88 7.39 16.18
C LEU A 202 17.26 6.65 14.99
N ASP A 203 16.93 5.36 15.18
CA ASP A 203 16.26 4.55 14.17
C ASP A 203 14.92 5.18 13.77
N ARG A 204 14.11 5.67 14.72
CA ARG A 204 12.83 6.32 14.38
C ARG A 204 13.02 7.65 13.61
N LYS A 205 14.06 8.41 13.93
CA LYS A 205 14.40 9.67 13.25
C LYS A 205 14.94 9.48 11.84
N GLN A 206 15.43 8.29 11.50
CA GLN A 206 15.94 8.03 10.16
C GLN A 206 14.80 8.00 9.13
N ALA A 207 14.73 9.04 8.30
CA ALA A 207 13.75 9.15 7.23
C ALA A 207 13.90 8.05 6.17
N PHE A 208 12.79 7.70 5.52
CA PHE A 208 12.78 6.87 4.32
C PHE A 208 12.74 7.77 3.08
N GLN A 209 13.47 7.40 2.03
CA GLN A 209 13.31 8.01 0.73
C GLN A 209 12.13 7.34 0.02
N PHE A 210 11.14 8.14 -0.38
CA PHE A 210 9.89 7.61 -0.93
C PHE A 210 10.08 6.90 -2.28
N ASP A 211 11.09 7.31 -3.04
CA ASP A 211 11.48 6.70 -4.31
C ASP A 211 12.39 5.46 -4.13
N GLU A 212 12.67 5.02 -2.90
CA GLU A 212 13.48 3.83 -2.61
C GLU A 212 12.71 2.77 -1.81
N ALA A 213 12.30 1.70 -2.48
CA ALA A 213 11.73 0.52 -1.81
C ALA A 213 12.84 -0.41 -1.24
N PRO A 214 12.64 -1.04 -0.07
CA PRO A 214 11.45 -0.96 0.77
C PRO A 214 11.47 0.25 1.74
N LEU A 215 10.31 0.86 1.98
CA LEU A 215 10.12 1.87 3.03
C LEU A 215 9.96 1.24 4.43
N MET A 216 10.80 0.24 4.72
CA MET A 216 10.87 -0.43 6.01
C MET A 216 12.26 -0.99 6.28
N ARG A 217 12.58 -1.17 7.57
CA ARG A 217 13.81 -1.78 8.06
C ARG A 217 13.52 -2.68 9.24
N VAL A 218 14.30 -3.74 9.35
CA VAL A 218 14.20 -4.71 10.44
C VAL A 218 15.59 -4.92 11.03
N THR A 219 15.70 -4.74 12.34
CA THR A 219 16.91 -4.99 13.09
C THR A 219 16.66 -6.06 14.15
N VAL A 220 17.54 -7.05 14.20
CA VAL A 220 17.60 -8.06 15.26
C VAL A 220 18.80 -7.74 16.14
N ILE A 221 18.53 -7.45 17.40
CA ILE A 221 19.52 -7.13 18.41
C ILE A 221 19.60 -8.32 19.36
N GLN A 222 20.75 -8.96 19.44
CA GLN A 222 20.99 -10.02 20.41
C GLN A 222 21.46 -9.38 21.72
N GLU A 223 20.59 -9.37 22.73
CA GLU A 223 20.83 -8.76 24.06
C GLU A 223 21.38 -9.79 25.07
N GLY A 224 21.21 -11.08 24.78
CA GLY A 224 21.72 -12.21 25.58
C GLY A 224 21.88 -13.47 24.72
N GLU A 225 22.32 -14.58 25.31
CA GLU A 225 22.55 -15.83 24.56
C GLU A 225 21.28 -16.33 23.85
N GLU A 226 20.12 -16.20 24.50
CA GLU A 226 18.80 -16.58 23.94
C GLU A 226 17.79 -15.43 24.09
N GLU A 227 18.26 -14.18 24.00
CA GLU A 227 17.42 -12.99 24.12
C GLU A 227 17.61 -12.09 22.89
N TYR A 228 16.56 -12.01 22.07
CA TYR A 228 16.59 -11.28 20.80
C TYR A 228 15.51 -10.21 20.80
N ARG A 229 15.92 -8.95 20.68
CA ARG A 229 15.00 -7.85 20.42
C ARG A 229 14.85 -7.63 18.93
N ILE A 230 13.61 -7.65 18.47
CA ILE A 230 13.24 -7.30 17.11
C ILE A 230 12.79 -5.85 17.12
N VAL A 231 13.35 -5.05 16.22
CA VAL A 231 12.88 -3.69 15.93
C VAL A 231 12.45 -3.66 14.47
N TRP A 232 11.15 -3.43 14.25
CA TRP A 232 10.59 -3.23 12.92
C TRP A 232 10.08 -1.80 12.79
N THR A 233 10.70 -1.06 11.86
CA THR A 233 10.37 0.33 11.58
C THR A 233 9.94 0.46 10.13
N HIS A 234 8.81 1.12 9.90
CA HIS A 234 8.26 1.31 8.57
C HIS A 234 7.54 2.65 8.47
N HIS A 235 7.39 3.13 7.24
CA HIS A 235 6.55 4.29 6.96
C HIS A 235 5.08 3.86 6.90
N HIS A 236 4.19 4.65 7.52
CA HIS A 236 2.74 4.39 7.61
C HIS A 236 2.04 4.40 6.23
N ILE A 237 2.73 4.91 5.20
CA ILE A 237 2.30 4.84 3.79
C ILE A 237 2.19 3.40 3.26
N LEU A 238 2.82 2.43 3.95
CA LEU A 238 2.77 1.02 3.58
C LEU A 238 1.62 0.26 4.25
N LEU A 239 1.29 0.61 5.49
CA LEU A 239 0.49 -0.23 6.38
C LEU A 239 -0.40 0.60 7.28
N ASP A 240 -1.49 -0.01 7.73
CA ASP A 240 -2.31 0.48 8.81
C ASP A 240 -2.33 -0.49 10.02
N GLY A 241 -2.99 -0.06 11.10
CA GLY A 241 -3.16 -0.89 12.30
C GLY A 241 -3.86 -2.23 12.05
N TRP A 242 -4.66 -2.35 10.99
CA TRP A 242 -5.30 -3.60 10.59
C TRP A 242 -4.34 -4.54 9.86
N SER A 243 -3.49 -4.00 8.98
CA SER A 243 -2.51 -4.74 8.21
C SER A 243 -1.39 -5.31 9.08
N LEU A 244 -1.05 -4.62 10.18
CA LEU A 244 0.04 -5.02 11.08
C LEU A 244 -0.12 -6.46 11.62
N PRO A 245 -1.23 -6.85 12.28
CA PRO A 245 -1.45 -8.23 12.72
C PRO A 245 -1.43 -9.26 11.58
N LEU A 246 -1.93 -8.91 10.39
CA LEU A 246 -1.91 -9.81 9.23
C LEU A 246 -0.47 -10.15 8.82
N VAL A 247 0.35 -9.11 8.64
CA VAL A 247 1.76 -9.22 8.26
C VAL A 247 2.54 -9.99 9.32
N PHE A 248 2.33 -9.67 10.60
CA PHE A 248 3.00 -10.37 11.71
C PHE A 248 2.63 -11.84 11.78
N ASN A 249 1.34 -12.17 11.70
CA ASN A 249 0.88 -13.54 11.76
C ASN A 249 1.45 -14.36 10.59
N GLU A 250 1.47 -13.78 9.38
CA GLU A 250 2.10 -14.41 8.23
C GLU A 250 3.61 -14.62 8.42
N LEU A 251 4.34 -13.59 8.88
CA LEU A 251 5.78 -13.67 9.14
C LEU A 251 6.10 -14.80 10.11
N LEU A 252 5.42 -14.85 11.26
CA LEU A 252 5.65 -15.87 12.29
C LEU A 252 5.27 -17.25 11.78
N THR A 253 4.16 -17.38 11.04
CA THR A 253 3.75 -18.64 10.42
C THR A 253 4.80 -19.15 9.43
N VAL A 254 5.32 -18.29 8.56
CA VAL A 254 6.35 -18.65 7.58
C VAL A 254 7.65 -19.03 8.28
N TYR A 255 8.06 -18.26 9.29
CA TYR A 255 9.26 -18.53 10.07
C TYR A 255 9.18 -19.89 10.78
N GLN A 256 8.09 -20.13 11.52
CA GLN A 256 7.89 -21.39 12.26
C GLN A 256 7.85 -22.60 11.34
N LYS A 257 7.13 -22.54 10.22
CA LYS A 257 7.08 -23.63 9.25
C LYS A 257 8.46 -23.93 8.66
N ARG A 258 9.22 -22.90 8.29
CA ARG A 258 10.59 -23.07 7.76
C ARG A 258 11.52 -23.68 8.82
N MET A 259 11.42 -23.23 10.08
CA MET A 259 12.19 -23.81 11.19
C MET A 259 11.91 -25.32 11.37
N ASN A 260 10.67 -25.75 11.12
CA ASN A 260 10.26 -27.15 11.20
C ASN A 260 10.55 -27.95 9.91
N GLY A 261 11.10 -27.33 8.86
CA GLY A 261 11.27 -27.97 7.56
C GLY A 261 9.96 -28.23 6.81
N GLU A 262 8.88 -27.56 7.19
CA GLU A 262 7.55 -27.71 6.58
C GLU A 262 7.39 -26.82 5.34
N ALA A 263 6.56 -27.29 4.39
CA ALA A 263 6.20 -26.49 3.22
C ALA A 263 5.32 -25.30 3.60
N VAL A 264 5.74 -24.11 3.17
CA VAL A 264 4.96 -22.87 3.34
C VAL A 264 3.93 -22.77 2.20
N LYS A 265 2.65 -22.83 2.55
CA LYS A 265 1.53 -22.53 1.65
C LYS A 265 0.69 -21.43 2.29
N LEU A 266 0.61 -20.27 1.63
CA LEU A 266 -0.26 -19.17 1.99
C LEU A 266 -1.28 -18.96 0.86
N PRO A 267 -2.55 -18.59 1.16
CA PRO A 267 -3.57 -18.29 0.14
C PRO A 267 -3.11 -17.12 -0.75
N LYS A 268 -3.64 -16.91 -1.96
CA LYS A 268 -3.21 -15.76 -2.78
C LYS A 268 -3.51 -14.42 -2.05
N SER A 269 -2.55 -13.49 -2.01
CA SER A 269 -2.80 -12.14 -1.50
C SER A 269 -3.48 -11.29 -2.58
N SER A 270 -4.44 -10.45 -2.19
CA SER A 270 -5.04 -9.46 -3.08
C SER A 270 -4.22 -8.17 -3.04
N PRO A 271 -3.86 -7.57 -4.19
CA PRO A 271 -3.00 -6.40 -4.22
C PRO A 271 -3.76 -5.14 -3.77
N TYR A 272 -3.04 -4.20 -3.15
CA TYR A 272 -3.58 -2.89 -2.74
C TYR A 272 -4.14 -2.09 -3.93
N LYS A 273 -3.62 -2.34 -5.14
CA LYS A 273 -4.17 -1.84 -6.41
C LYS A 273 -5.70 -1.98 -6.55
N LYS A 274 -6.30 -3.05 -6.02
CA LYS A 274 -7.76 -3.23 -6.05
C LYS A 274 -8.51 -2.12 -5.31
N TYR A 275 -7.97 -1.67 -4.17
CA TYR A 275 -8.55 -0.56 -3.43
C TYR A 275 -8.41 0.76 -4.20
N ILE A 276 -7.25 1.00 -4.81
CA ILE A 276 -7.04 2.18 -5.67
C ILE A 276 -8.03 2.19 -6.84
N GLN A 277 -8.26 1.04 -7.47
CA GLN A 277 -9.27 0.92 -8.53
C GLN A 277 -10.67 1.26 -8.01
N TRP A 278 -11.11 0.62 -6.92
CA TRP A 278 -12.41 0.90 -6.31
C TRP A 278 -12.56 2.39 -5.95
N LEU A 279 -11.51 3.01 -5.40
CA LEU A 279 -11.52 4.42 -5.00
C LEU A 279 -11.71 5.37 -6.18
N ARG A 280 -11.19 5.01 -7.37
CA ARG A 280 -11.37 5.80 -8.60
C ARG A 280 -12.76 5.71 -9.19
N GLU A 281 -13.50 4.66 -8.84
CA GLU A 281 -14.89 4.46 -9.28
C GLU A 281 -15.88 5.24 -8.39
N GLN A 282 -15.40 5.86 -7.29
CA GLN A 282 -16.23 6.63 -6.36
C GLN A 282 -16.51 8.06 -6.86
N ASP A 283 -17.71 8.55 -6.54
CA ASP A 283 -18.14 9.93 -6.81
C ASP A 283 -17.59 10.87 -5.73
N LYS A 284 -16.53 11.62 -6.08
CA LYS A 284 -15.85 12.54 -5.16
C LYS A 284 -16.73 13.75 -4.84
N GLU A 285 -17.47 14.26 -5.82
CA GLU A 285 -18.39 15.38 -5.62
C GLU A 285 -19.52 15.02 -4.65
N GLN A 286 -20.08 13.81 -4.76
CA GLN A 286 -21.08 13.31 -3.82
C GLN A 286 -20.50 13.15 -2.41
N ALA A 287 -19.29 12.61 -2.28
CA ALA A 287 -18.62 12.48 -0.99
C ALA A 287 -18.36 13.86 -0.35
N GLU A 288 -17.92 14.85 -1.12
CA GLU A 288 -17.73 16.22 -0.66
C GLU A 288 -19.06 16.85 -0.20
N GLN A 289 -20.12 16.72 -1.00
CA GLN A 289 -21.45 17.23 -0.65
C GLN A 289 -21.95 16.62 0.65
N PHE A 290 -21.82 15.30 0.82
CA PHE A 290 -22.17 14.61 2.05
C PHE A 290 -21.46 15.22 3.27
N TRP A 291 -20.14 15.40 3.22
CA TRP A 291 -19.39 15.95 4.35
C TRP A 291 -19.70 17.42 4.62
N ARG A 292 -19.89 18.24 3.58
CA ARG A 292 -20.32 19.64 3.72
C ARG A 292 -21.67 19.76 4.40
N GLU A 293 -22.61 18.88 4.07
CA GLU A 293 -23.93 18.85 4.69
C GLU A 293 -23.85 18.35 6.14
N LYS A 294 -23.11 17.27 6.40
CA LYS A 294 -22.98 16.67 7.75
C LYS A 294 -22.28 17.57 8.75
N LEU A 295 -21.31 18.36 8.31
CA LEU A 295 -20.52 19.24 9.16
C LEU A 295 -21.04 20.70 9.14
N LYS A 296 -22.18 20.95 8.50
CA LYS A 296 -22.77 22.28 8.41
C LYS A 296 -23.10 22.83 9.80
N GLY A 297 -22.54 23.99 10.12
CA GLY A 297 -22.77 24.67 11.40
C GLY A 297 -21.59 24.58 12.37
N PHE A 298 -20.66 23.65 12.16
CA PHE A 298 -19.40 23.62 12.91
C PHE A 298 -18.39 24.60 12.33
N THR A 299 -18.02 25.61 13.11
CA THR A 299 -17.04 26.64 12.71
C THR A 299 -15.81 26.68 13.61
N ALA A 300 -15.82 25.95 14.72
CA ALA A 300 -14.73 25.89 15.68
C ALA A 300 -14.66 24.50 16.36
N PRO A 301 -13.50 24.08 16.88
CA PRO A 301 -13.38 22.87 17.69
C PRO A 301 -14.18 22.94 18.99
N THR A 302 -14.63 21.78 19.49
CA THR A 302 -15.27 21.66 20.81
C THR A 302 -14.26 21.99 21.93
N LEU A 303 -14.46 23.10 22.64
CA LEU A 303 -13.59 23.50 23.76
C LEU A 303 -13.99 22.78 25.05
N LEU A 304 -13.05 22.08 25.69
CA LEU A 304 -13.33 21.28 26.89
C LEU A 304 -13.22 22.05 28.22
N GLY A 305 -12.93 23.36 28.19
CA GLY A 305 -12.79 24.19 29.38
C GLY A 305 -11.67 23.75 30.33
N LEU A 306 -10.74 22.91 29.88
CA LEU A 306 -9.57 22.47 30.62
C LEU A 306 -8.51 23.58 30.52
N GLU A 307 -7.98 24.06 31.65
CA GLU A 307 -6.84 24.97 31.65
C GLU A 307 -5.69 24.31 30.88
N SER A 308 -5.36 24.85 29.70
CA SER A 308 -4.13 24.47 29.02
C SER A 308 -2.99 25.05 29.85
N LYS A 309 -2.40 24.23 30.74
CA LYS A 309 -1.06 24.55 31.23
C LYS A 309 -0.19 24.72 29.99
N GLU A 310 0.49 25.85 29.92
CA GLU A 310 1.32 26.26 28.79
C GLU A 310 2.13 25.09 28.23
N GLU A 311 2.11 24.99 26.89
CA GLU A 311 2.93 24.22 25.97
C GLU A 311 4.15 23.46 26.54
N GLU A 312 3.93 22.40 27.31
CA GLU A 312 4.84 21.27 27.21
C GLU A 312 4.53 20.61 25.85
N LYS A 313 5.25 21.05 24.81
CA LYS A 313 5.34 20.33 23.54
C LYS A 313 5.81 18.90 23.86
N GLY A 314 4.88 17.97 23.95
CA GLY A 314 5.16 16.61 24.37
C GLY A 314 3.95 15.70 24.20
N TYR A 315 4.23 14.45 23.86
CA TYR A 315 3.24 13.39 23.85
C TYR A 315 3.31 12.64 25.19
N THR A 316 2.16 12.47 25.85
CA THR A 316 2.05 11.62 27.03
C THR A 316 0.98 10.56 26.79
N GLU A 317 1.21 9.35 27.28
CA GLU A 317 0.29 8.23 27.15
C GLU A 317 -0.22 7.82 28.53
N LYS A 318 -1.53 7.64 28.66
CA LYS A 318 -2.16 7.10 29.85
C LYS A 318 -2.98 5.87 29.48
N VAL A 319 -2.58 4.73 30.02
CA VAL A 319 -3.28 3.46 29.81
C VAL A 319 -4.21 3.18 30.99
N THR A 320 -5.43 2.74 30.69
CA THR A 320 -6.42 2.33 31.69
C THR A 320 -7.16 1.11 31.17
N TYR A 321 -7.43 0.16 32.08
CA TYR A 321 -8.06 -1.11 31.75
C TYR A 321 -9.39 -1.24 32.46
N LEU A 322 -10.38 -1.80 31.77
CA LEU A 322 -11.57 -2.35 32.41
C LEU A 322 -11.24 -3.76 32.90
N SER A 323 -11.82 -4.16 34.03
CA SER A 323 -11.78 -5.56 34.47
C SER A 323 -12.43 -6.48 33.43
N GLU A 324 -12.12 -7.78 33.51
CA GLU A 324 -12.74 -8.78 32.64
C GLU A 324 -14.26 -8.77 32.80
N GLU A 325 -14.76 -8.69 34.04
CA GLU A 325 -16.19 -8.66 34.35
C GLU A 325 -16.86 -7.43 33.73
N GLN A 326 -16.24 -6.24 33.86
CA GLN A 326 -16.75 -5.01 33.24
C GLN A 326 -16.76 -5.12 31.71
N THR A 327 -15.71 -5.70 31.12
CA THR A 327 -15.59 -5.89 29.68
C THR A 327 -16.68 -6.83 29.15
N GLN A 328 -16.88 -7.97 29.80
CA GLN A 328 -17.93 -8.93 29.45
C GLN A 328 -19.33 -8.32 29.61
N ALA A 329 -19.58 -7.56 30.69
CA ALA A 329 -20.84 -6.88 30.91
C ALA A 329 -21.15 -5.86 29.79
N LEU A 330 -20.14 -5.07 29.39
CA LEU A 330 -20.26 -4.07 28.34
C LEU A 330 -20.49 -4.71 26.96
N GLN A 331 -19.74 -5.76 26.63
CA GLN A 331 -19.94 -6.55 25.40
C GLN A 331 -21.34 -7.17 25.35
N GLY A 332 -21.81 -7.73 26.48
CA GLY A 332 -23.16 -8.28 26.59
C GLY A 332 -24.24 -7.22 26.37
N TRP A 333 -24.05 -6.01 26.93
CA TRP A 333 -24.97 -4.89 26.73
C TRP A 333 -24.97 -4.42 25.27
N ALA A 334 -23.80 -4.24 24.64
CA ALA A 334 -23.68 -3.83 23.25
C ALA A 334 -24.39 -4.84 22.32
N LYS A 335 -24.16 -6.14 22.53
CA LYS A 335 -24.79 -7.22 21.77
C LYS A 335 -26.32 -7.21 21.89
N ARG A 336 -26.87 -7.05 23.10
CA ARG A 336 -28.33 -6.98 23.31
C ARG A 336 -28.97 -5.78 22.60
N ASN A 337 -28.24 -4.68 22.46
CA ASN A 337 -28.70 -3.47 21.79
C ASN A 337 -28.31 -3.40 20.31
N LYS A 338 -27.72 -4.47 19.74
CA LYS A 338 -27.25 -4.52 18.34
C LYS A 338 -26.25 -3.41 17.98
N LEU A 339 -25.39 -3.05 18.94
CA LEU A 339 -24.33 -2.06 18.78
C LEU A 339 -22.96 -2.74 18.77
N THR A 340 -21.99 -2.11 18.10
CA THR A 340 -20.58 -2.47 18.23
C THR A 340 -20.02 -1.88 19.53
N LEU A 341 -19.00 -2.50 20.11
CA LEU A 341 -18.33 -1.94 21.30
C LEU A 341 -17.75 -0.55 21.00
N SER A 342 -17.22 -0.34 19.78
CA SER A 342 -16.72 0.97 19.33
C SER A 342 -17.81 2.04 19.39
N THR A 343 -19.02 1.76 18.89
CA THR A 343 -20.16 2.70 18.97
C THR A 343 -20.52 3.06 20.41
N VAL A 344 -20.45 2.10 21.33
CA VAL A 344 -20.74 2.35 22.76
C VAL A 344 -19.70 3.28 23.37
N ILE A 345 -18.40 3.04 23.11
CA ILE A 345 -17.31 3.88 23.61
C ILE A 345 -17.37 5.28 23.00
N GLN A 346 -17.63 5.40 21.69
CA GLN A 346 -17.80 6.70 21.04
C GLN A 346 -18.98 7.49 21.61
N GLY A 347 -20.11 6.83 21.91
CA GLY A 347 -21.25 7.47 22.56
C GLY A 347 -20.92 7.94 23.99
N ALA A 348 -20.21 7.12 24.77
CA ALA A 348 -19.74 7.52 26.10
C ALA A 348 -18.75 8.69 26.03
N TRP A 349 -17.86 8.70 25.03
CA TRP A 349 -16.91 9.78 24.80
C TRP A 349 -17.62 11.09 24.39
N ALA A 350 -18.57 11.03 23.46
CA ALA A 350 -19.39 12.17 23.06
C ALA A 350 -20.13 12.77 24.25
N TYR A 351 -20.73 11.91 25.09
CA TYR A 351 -21.41 12.35 26.30
C TYR A 351 -20.44 13.01 27.29
N LEU A 352 -19.26 12.43 27.50
CA LEU A 352 -18.23 13.03 28.36
C LEU A 352 -17.82 14.42 27.84
N MET A 353 -17.54 14.55 26.54
CA MET A 353 -17.17 15.83 25.92
C MET A 353 -18.28 16.88 26.06
N SER A 354 -19.55 16.49 25.88
CA SER A 354 -20.71 17.36 26.12
C SER A 354 -20.75 17.88 27.56
N ARG A 355 -20.46 17.02 28.54
CA ARG A 355 -20.43 17.42 29.96
C ARG A 355 -19.30 18.38 30.31
N TYR A 356 -18.15 18.28 29.65
CA TYR A 356 -17.00 19.16 29.87
C TYR A 356 -17.12 20.49 29.13
N SER A 357 -17.59 20.47 27.88
CA SER A 357 -17.75 21.66 27.06
C SER A 357 -19.02 22.47 27.37
N GLY A 358 -20.07 21.80 27.89
CA GLY A 358 -21.40 22.37 27.99
C GLY A 358 -22.19 22.37 26.67
N GLU A 359 -21.58 21.89 25.58
CA GLU A 359 -22.21 21.80 24.26
C GLU A 359 -23.07 20.54 24.13
N ASN A 360 -24.16 20.62 23.39
CA ASN A 360 -25.03 19.46 23.11
C ASN A 360 -24.78 18.83 21.74
N ASP A 361 -24.03 19.52 20.87
CA ASP A 361 -23.65 19.04 19.55
C ASP A 361 -22.13 18.93 19.48
N ILE A 362 -21.63 17.70 19.40
CA ILE A 362 -20.21 17.39 19.59
C ILE A 362 -19.65 16.75 18.32
N VAL A 363 -18.56 17.32 17.81
CA VAL A 363 -17.76 16.73 16.74
C VAL A 363 -16.39 16.32 17.26
N PHE A 364 -15.97 15.11 16.90
CA PHE A 364 -14.63 14.58 17.14
C PHE A 364 -14.25 13.57 16.05
N GLY A 365 -12.95 13.45 15.79
CA GLY A 365 -12.43 12.48 14.83
C GLY A 365 -12.47 11.06 15.38
N VAL A 366 -12.75 10.10 14.51
CA VAL A 366 -12.68 8.67 14.79
C VAL A 366 -11.98 8.01 13.62
N THR A 367 -10.98 7.18 13.91
CA THR A 367 -10.34 6.35 12.89
C THR A 367 -11.24 5.18 12.53
N SER A 368 -11.56 5.05 11.24
CA SER A 368 -12.23 3.89 10.66
C SER A 368 -11.22 2.97 9.98
N SER A 369 -11.58 1.71 9.73
CA SER A 369 -10.71 0.78 9.00
C SER A 369 -10.54 1.18 7.53
N GLY A 370 -11.50 1.91 6.95
CA GLY A 370 -11.55 2.27 5.52
C GLY A 370 -11.69 1.10 4.55
N ARG A 371 -11.93 -0.12 5.06
CA ARG A 371 -12.05 -1.35 4.28
C ARG A 371 -13.49 -1.56 3.83
N SER A 372 -13.83 -1.07 2.64
CA SER A 372 -15.17 -1.21 2.06
C SER A 372 -15.53 -2.67 1.75
N THR A 373 -16.73 -3.11 2.17
CA THR A 373 -17.24 -4.46 1.90
C THR A 373 -17.53 -4.74 0.43
N GLU A 374 -17.53 -3.71 -0.42
CA GLU A 374 -17.66 -3.85 -1.87
C GLU A 374 -16.40 -4.46 -2.52
N ILE A 375 -15.26 -4.37 -1.83
CA ILE A 375 -14.00 -4.96 -2.29
C ILE A 375 -13.91 -6.39 -1.75
N ILE A 376 -13.90 -7.37 -2.65
CA ILE A 376 -13.74 -8.78 -2.31
C ILE A 376 -12.40 -9.00 -1.59
N ASP A 377 -12.45 -9.69 -0.45
CA ASP A 377 -11.32 -10.02 0.42
C ASP A 377 -10.57 -8.80 0.99
N VAL A 378 -11.22 -7.63 1.09
CA VAL A 378 -10.59 -6.39 1.57
C VAL A 378 -9.91 -6.54 2.93
N GLU A 379 -10.42 -7.39 3.81
CA GLU A 379 -9.90 -7.64 5.15
C GLU A 379 -8.50 -8.28 5.13
N ASN A 380 -8.12 -8.91 4.01
CA ASN A 380 -6.82 -9.57 3.82
C ASN A 380 -5.84 -8.76 2.96
N ILE A 381 -6.25 -7.60 2.43
CA ILE A 381 -5.38 -6.75 1.62
C ILE A 381 -4.43 -5.97 2.55
N VAL A 382 -3.13 -6.05 2.30
CA VAL A 382 -2.13 -5.31 3.06
C VAL A 382 -1.93 -3.93 2.42
N GLY A 383 -2.14 -2.87 3.18
CA GLY A 383 -2.03 -1.48 2.71
C GLY A 383 -2.61 -0.48 3.72
N PRO A 384 -2.45 0.84 3.50
CA PRO A 384 -3.00 1.86 4.38
C PRO A 384 -4.46 2.18 4.03
N PHE A 385 -5.43 1.58 4.72
CA PHE A 385 -6.85 1.85 4.49
C PHE A 385 -7.45 2.85 5.47
N ILE A 386 -6.86 3.01 6.65
CA ILE A 386 -7.45 3.80 7.73
C ILE A 386 -7.82 5.22 7.30
N THR A 387 -8.99 5.69 7.73
CA THR A 387 -9.53 7.02 7.41
C THR A 387 -10.01 7.73 8.65
#